data_AF-I3SSD1-F1
#
_entry.id   AF-I3SSD1-F1
#
_cell.length_a   1.000
_cell.length_b   1.000
_cell.length_c   1.000
_cell.angle_alpha   90.00
_cell.angle_beta   90.00
_cell.angle_gamma   90.00
#
_symmetry.space_group_name_H-M   'P 1'
#
loop_
_entity.id
_entity.type
_entity.pdbx_description
1 polymer ?
#
loop_
_entity_poly.entity_id
_entity_poly.type
_entity_poly.pdbx_seq_one_letter_code
_entity_poly.pdbx_strand_id
1 'polypeptide(L)'
;MLVSDSLCGPFGFLFLYGLHGEGENLGELMESIWRFPSKMGENLKDCRVVITELGLGDPLVNHIPQTASMSCIDDVWYTKRLSLSSHSDESLMMKRQLGNVFVDPREF
;
A
#
# COMPACT_ATOMS: atom_id res chain seq x y z
N MET A 1 0.56 5.54 -28.16
CA MET A 1 1.10 5.42 -26.80
C MET A 1 0.40 4.22 -26.19
N LEU A 2 1.05 3.06 -26.14
CA LEU A 2 0.45 1.84 -25.60
C LEU A 2 0.33 2.02 -24.09
N VAL A 3 -0.89 2.29 -23.62
CA VAL A 3 -1.23 2.12 -22.20
C VAL A 3 -1.20 0.61 -21.99
N SER A 4 -0.33 0.14 -21.10
CA SER A 4 -0.23 -1.28 -20.78
C SER A 4 -1.61 -1.78 -20.33
N ASP A 5 -2.09 -2.87 -20.96
CA ASP A 5 -3.41 -3.47 -20.69
C ASP A 5 -3.61 -3.86 -19.22
N SER A 6 -2.53 -3.93 -18.42
CA SER A 6 -2.55 -4.17 -16.98
C SER A 6 -3.17 -3.03 -16.15
N LEU A 7 -3.32 -1.82 -16.73
CA LEU A 7 -3.94 -0.64 -16.12
C LEU A 7 -5.45 -0.50 -16.43
N CYS A 8 -6.01 -1.32 -17.33
CA CYS A 8 -7.40 -1.20 -17.77
C CYS A 8 -8.36 -2.21 -17.10
N GLY A 9 -7.85 -3.00 -16.15
CA GLY A 9 -8.64 -3.94 -15.35
C GLY A 9 -9.09 -3.35 -14.00
N PRO A 10 -10.05 -3.98 -13.30
CA PRO A 10 -10.44 -3.55 -11.97
C PRO A 10 -9.23 -3.45 -11.04
N PHE A 11 -9.24 -2.42 -10.20
CA PHE A 11 -8.20 -2.14 -9.22
C PHE A 11 -8.85 -2.00 -7.86
N GLY A 12 -8.50 -2.92 -6.95
CA GLY A 12 -8.93 -2.91 -5.56
C GLY A 12 -7.76 -2.69 -4.61
N PHE A 13 -8.08 -2.20 -3.42
CA PHE A 13 -7.14 -2.02 -2.33
C PHE A 13 -7.78 -2.39 -0.99
N LEU A 14 -6.94 -2.71 -0.01
CA LEU A 14 -7.34 -2.82 1.39
C LEU A 14 -6.83 -1.58 2.13
N PHE A 15 -7.74 -0.87 2.79
CA PHE A 15 -7.40 0.30 3.57
C PHE A 15 -7.39 -0.03 5.07
N LEU A 16 -6.24 0.15 5.70
CA LEU A 16 -6.09 0.12 7.15
C LEU A 16 -6.34 1.53 7.67
N TYR A 17 -7.36 1.67 8.50
CA TYR A 17 -7.83 2.96 8.98
C TYR A 17 -7.72 3.06 10.50
N GLY A 18 -7.37 4.25 11.01
CA GLY A 18 -7.38 4.55 12.43
C GLY A 18 -6.34 3.77 13.24
N LEU A 19 -5.13 3.61 12.70
CA LEU A 19 -4.05 2.95 13.42
C LEU A 19 -3.58 3.83 14.58
N HIS A 20 -3.63 3.26 15.78
CA HIS A 20 -3.00 3.76 17.00
C HIS A 20 -2.38 2.57 17.70
N GLY A 21 -1.24 2.76 18.38
CA GLY A 21 -0.58 1.64 19.03
C GLY A 21 0.33 2.06 20.18
N GLU A 22 0.34 1.24 21.22
CA GLU A 22 1.09 1.42 22.47
C GLU A 22 1.54 0.05 23.00
N GLY A 23 2.51 0.06 23.94
CA GLY A 23 2.98 -1.14 24.65
C GLY A 23 4.27 -1.75 24.09
N GLU A 24 4.80 -2.72 24.83
CA GLU A 24 6.13 -3.31 24.58
C GLU A 24 6.22 -4.09 23.27
N ASN A 25 5.10 -4.69 22.83
CA ASN A 25 5.02 -5.53 21.63
C ASN A 25 4.47 -4.80 20.39
N LEU A 26 4.51 -3.46 20.39
CA LEU A 26 3.95 -2.63 19.33
C LEU A 26 4.52 -2.97 17.94
N GLY A 27 5.83 -3.24 17.85
CA GLY A 27 6.46 -3.61 16.58
C GLY A 27 5.92 -4.92 16.00
N GLU A 28 5.74 -5.94 16.84
CA GLU A 28 5.21 -7.25 16.43
C GLU A 28 3.73 -7.17 16.03
N LEU A 29 2.97 -6.34 16.75
CA LEU A 29 1.59 -6.03 16.40
C LEU A 29 1.50 -5.35 15.03
N MET A 30 2.33 -4.33 14.80
CA MET A 30 2.40 -3.63 13.52
C MET A 30 2.80 -4.58 12.39
N GLU A 31 3.80 -5.44 12.57
CA GLU A 31 4.16 -6.44 11.57
C GLU A 31 2.98 -7.36 11.24
N SER A 32 2.26 -7.82 12.27
CA SER A 32 1.09 -8.67 12.12
C SER A 32 -0.06 -7.95 11.39
N ILE A 33 -0.29 -6.67 11.71
CA ILE A 33 -1.27 -5.79 11.03
C ILE A 33 -0.92 -5.59 9.57
N TRP A 34 0.35 -5.53 9.19
CA TRP A 34 0.73 -5.46 7.78
C TRP A 34 0.63 -6.82 7.08
N ARG A 35 0.94 -7.91 7.80
CA ARG A 35 0.97 -9.27 7.23
C ARG A 35 -0.42 -9.84 6.97
N PHE A 36 -1.36 -9.63 7.88
CA PHE A 36 -2.74 -10.12 7.76
C PHE A 36 -3.46 -9.65 6.49
N PRO A 37 -3.64 -8.33 6.23
CA PRO A 37 -4.30 -7.81 5.04
C PRO A 37 -3.50 -8.13 3.78
N SER A 38 -2.17 -8.28 3.87
CA SER A 38 -1.38 -8.70 2.72
C SER A 38 -1.78 -10.09 2.23
N LYS A 39 -1.83 -11.06 3.16
CA LYS A 39 -2.28 -12.43 2.86
C LYS A 39 -3.75 -12.47 2.46
N MET A 40 -4.59 -11.65 3.09
CA MET A 40 -6.00 -11.56 2.74
C MET A 40 -6.16 -11.05 1.30
N GLY A 41 -5.47 -9.98 0.94
CA GLY A 41 -5.54 -9.36 -0.37
C GLY A 41 -5.01 -10.24 -1.50
N GLU A 42 -4.03 -11.11 -1.24
CA GLU A 42 -3.58 -12.13 -2.21
C GLU A 42 -4.71 -13.08 -2.65
N ASN A 43 -5.74 -13.26 -1.81
CA ASN A 43 -6.91 -14.10 -2.12
C ASN A 43 -8.09 -13.30 -2.69
N LEU A 44 -8.01 -11.97 -2.70
CA LEU A 44 -9.05 -11.10 -3.23
C LEU A 44 -8.81 -10.84 -4.71
N LYS A 45 -9.82 -11.10 -5.54
CA LYS A 45 -9.76 -10.78 -6.97
C LYS A 45 -9.53 -9.28 -7.14
N ASP A 46 -8.58 -8.93 -8.01
CA ASP A 46 -8.26 -7.55 -8.39
C ASP A 46 -7.71 -6.66 -7.26
N CYS A 47 -7.43 -7.21 -6.06
CA CYS A 47 -6.81 -6.48 -4.96
C CYS A 47 -5.29 -6.42 -5.13
N ARG A 48 -4.73 -5.22 -5.28
CA ARG A 48 -3.32 -5.03 -5.66
C ARG A 48 -2.46 -4.37 -4.61
N VAL A 49 -3.07 -3.71 -3.64
CA VAL A 49 -2.33 -2.90 -2.65
C VAL A 49 -3.04 -2.87 -1.29
N VAL A 50 -2.26 -2.86 -0.23
CA VAL A 50 -2.71 -2.47 1.12
C VAL A 50 -2.22 -1.05 1.36
N ILE A 51 -3.07 -0.15 1.84
CA ILE A 51 -2.76 1.25 2.11
C ILE A 51 -3.12 1.60 3.56
N THR A 52 -2.37 2.51 4.16
CA THR A 52 -2.67 3.13 5.46
C THR A 52 -2.23 4.58 5.47
N GLU A 53 -2.91 5.39 6.26
CA GLU A 53 -2.51 6.76 6.58
C GLU A 53 -1.67 6.73 7.87
N LEU A 54 -0.45 7.27 7.83
CA LEU A 54 0.40 7.52 8.99
C LEU A 54 1.16 8.83 8.74
N GLY A 55 0.95 9.83 9.60
CA GLY A 55 1.62 11.11 9.46
C GLY A 55 3.13 11.00 9.70
N LEU A 56 3.93 11.90 9.10
CA LEU A 56 5.38 11.94 9.27
C LEU A 56 5.86 12.01 10.75
N GLY A 57 5.03 12.57 11.64
CA GLY A 57 5.31 12.63 13.09
C GLY A 57 4.78 11.46 13.90
N ASP A 58 4.12 10.49 13.27
CA ASP A 58 3.52 9.34 13.95
C ASP A 58 4.62 8.34 14.38
N PRO A 59 4.71 7.99 15.68
CA PRO A 59 5.67 7.00 16.17
C PRO A 59 5.55 5.64 15.47
N LEU A 60 4.37 5.29 14.98
CA LEU A 60 4.09 4.03 14.27
C LEU A 60 4.87 3.90 12.96
N VAL A 61 5.33 5.00 12.38
CA VAL A 61 6.19 4.99 11.19
C VAL A 61 7.45 4.15 11.42
N ASN A 62 7.99 4.15 12.63
CA ASN A 62 9.18 3.38 12.99
C ASN A 62 8.94 1.85 12.98
N HIS A 63 7.68 1.43 12.96
CA HIS A 63 7.27 0.02 12.98
C HIS A 63 6.77 -0.48 11.62
N ILE A 64 6.84 0.36 10.58
CA ILE A 64 6.48 -0.05 9.22
C ILE A 64 7.57 -0.98 8.66
N PRO A 65 7.21 -2.17 8.14
CA PRO A 65 8.18 -3.09 7.56
C PRO A 65 8.94 -2.47 6.38
N GLN A 66 10.27 -2.44 6.42
CA GLN A 66 11.10 -1.89 5.34
C GLN A 66 11.36 -2.91 4.22
N THR A 67 10.30 -3.26 3.48
CA THR A 67 10.38 -4.24 2.37
C THR A 67 10.36 -3.54 1.01
N ALA A 68 10.91 -4.17 -0.03
CA ALA A 68 10.96 -3.59 -1.38
C ALA A 68 9.57 -3.33 -2.01
N SER A 69 8.50 -3.94 -1.47
CA SER A 69 7.12 -3.72 -1.91
C SER A 69 6.42 -2.56 -1.19
N MET A 70 7.10 -1.90 -0.25
CA MET A 70 6.60 -0.72 0.45
C MET A 70 6.96 0.57 -0.27
N SER A 71 6.02 1.52 -0.27
CA SER A 71 6.24 2.91 -0.67
C SER A 71 5.48 3.86 0.24
N CYS A 72 5.99 5.09 0.36
CA CYS A 72 5.31 6.20 1.01
C CYS A 72 5.00 7.28 -0.03
N ILE A 73 3.80 7.86 0.01
CA ILE A 73 3.30 8.89 -0.92
C ILE A 73 2.86 10.09 -0.08
N ASP A 74 3.26 11.29 -0.51
CA ASP A 74 2.93 12.58 0.12
C ASP A 74 3.20 12.63 1.64
N ASP A 75 4.23 11.91 2.10
CA ASP A 75 4.67 11.83 3.51
C ASP A 75 3.59 11.37 4.51
N VAL A 76 2.52 10.77 4.01
CA VAL A 76 1.32 10.40 4.78
C VAL A 76 0.81 9.00 4.43
N TRP A 77 0.93 8.56 3.18
CA TRP A 77 0.31 7.32 2.71
C TRP A 77 1.33 6.22 2.55
N TYR A 78 1.25 5.19 3.40
CA TYR A 78 2.08 4.01 3.28
C TYR A 78 1.34 2.90 2.55
N THR A 79 1.96 2.36 1.51
CA THR A 79 1.36 1.37 0.63
C THR A 79 2.23 0.14 0.51
N LYS A 80 1.63 -1.04 0.57
CA LYS A 80 2.27 -2.33 0.31
C LYS A 80 1.68 -2.97 -0.93
N ARG A 81 2.50 -3.24 -1.94
CA ARG A 81 2.08 -3.99 -3.12
C ARG A 81 1.84 -5.46 -2.80
N LEU A 82 0.75 -6.01 -3.34
CA LEU A 82 0.41 -7.42 -3.31
C LEU A 82 0.90 -8.05 -4.62
N SER A 83 1.69 -9.12 -4.51
CA SER A 83 2.39 -9.73 -5.64
C SER A 83 1.40 -10.46 -6.55
N LEU A 84 0.87 -9.80 -7.58
CA LEU A 84 0.07 -10.48 -8.60
C LEU A 84 0.93 -10.78 -9.83
N SER A 85 1.58 -11.95 -9.80
CA SER A 85 2.27 -12.60 -10.92
C SER A 85 3.47 -11.87 -11.54
N SER A 86 4.47 -12.68 -11.82
CA SER A 86 5.76 -12.37 -12.43
C SER A 86 5.62 -11.96 -13.91
N HIS A 87 5.16 -10.76 -14.22
CA HIS A 87 5.42 -10.17 -15.53
C HIS A 87 5.73 -8.68 -15.39
N SER A 88 7.02 -8.41 -15.28
CA SER A 88 7.73 -7.29 -15.91
C SER A 88 6.90 -6.03 -16.17
N ASP A 89 6.79 -5.17 -15.17
CA ASP A 89 6.64 -3.73 -15.38
C ASP A 89 7.16 -3.00 -14.12
N GLU A 90 8.48 -3.15 -13.96
CA GLU A 90 9.32 -2.74 -12.84
C GLU A 90 9.39 -1.22 -12.54
N SER A 91 8.72 -0.35 -13.30
CA SER A 91 9.03 1.09 -13.20
C SER A 91 7.90 2.09 -13.46
N LEU A 92 6.66 1.66 -13.69
CA LEU A 92 5.69 2.52 -14.39
C LEU A 92 4.35 2.77 -13.69
N MET A 93 4.04 2.10 -12.57
CA MET A 93 2.79 2.44 -11.87
C MET A 93 2.82 3.78 -11.13
N MET A 94 3.99 4.28 -10.68
CA MET A 94 4.04 5.54 -9.90
C MET A 94 5.20 6.49 -10.23
N LYS A 95 6.21 6.08 -11.02
CA LYS A 95 7.30 6.99 -11.45
C LYS A 95 7.00 7.80 -12.71
N ARG A 96 5.97 7.44 -13.47
CA ARG A 96 5.54 8.29 -14.57
C ARG A 96 4.68 9.39 -14.00
N GLN A 97 5.20 10.61 -14.14
CA GLN A 97 4.53 11.90 -14.06
C GLN A 97 3.41 11.98 -15.12
N LEU A 98 2.50 11.01 -15.12
CA LEU A 98 1.16 11.18 -15.62
C LEU A 98 0.42 11.90 -14.49
N GLY A 99 -0.49 12.81 -14.81
CA GLY A 99 -1.29 13.57 -13.84
C GLY A 99 -2.22 12.67 -13.03
N ASN A 100 -1.64 11.74 -12.28
CA ASN A 100 -2.29 10.82 -11.39
C ASN A 100 -2.63 11.66 -10.17
N VAL A 101 -3.82 12.24 -10.18
CA VAL A 101 -4.40 12.82 -8.97
C VAL A 101 -4.44 11.69 -7.96
N PHE A 102 -3.58 11.76 -6.94
CA PHE A 102 -3.75 10.95 -5.76
C PHE A 102 -5.03 11.46 -5.11
N VAL A 103 -6.12 10.72 -5.31
CA VAL A 103 -7.38 10.98 -4.64
C VAL A 103 -7.28 10.29 -3.29
N ASP A 104 -7.51 11.04 -2.23
CA ASP A 104 -7.55 10.52 -0.88
C ASP A 104 -8.56 9.36 -0.81
N PRO A 105 -8.17 8.15 -0.35
CA PRO A 105 -9.05 7.01 -0.16
C PRO A 105 -10.35 7.29 0.62
N ARG A 106 -10.39 8.36 1.42
CA ARG A 106 -11.58 8.80 2.17
C ARG A 106 -12.62 9.52 1.31
N GLU A 107 -12.23 10.04 0.16
CA GLU A 107 -13.07 10.83 -0.75
C GLU A 107 -13.80 9.95 -1.81
N PHE A 108 -13.75 8.62 -1.65
CA PHE A 108 -14.39 7.64 -2.55
C PHE A 108 -15.70 7.07 -2.00
#